data_AF-A0AA39X1B4-F1
#
_entry.id   AF-A0AA39X1B4-F1
#
_cell.length_a   1.000
_cell.length_b   1.000
_cell.length_c   1.000
_cell.angle_alpha   90.00
_cell.angle_beta   90.00
_cell.angle_gamma   90.00
#
_symmetry.space_group_name_H-M   'P 1'
#
loop_
_entity.id
_entity.type
_entity.pdbx_description
1 polymer ?
#
loop_
_entity_poly.entity_id
_entity_poly.type
_entity_poly.pdbx_seq_one_letter_code
_entity_poly.pdbx_strand_id
1 'polypeptide(L)'
;NPISTADFPVVGYNTSIPADATDATGHNITGWSLSIAVVADVPLTNSSSNDGYVEATTLSLVQPAGIGGSGFSNDSWHVCGIVFGGGLEGDRETGDRVVQDDGGCGRFLSDACIQQLQADSLAGEGSRKGECVDLKVPDICEGQEGGLKGGSGGAYGHGCGFPGISNDDPPSRRRQFFTAGSAPTVSGNMSAIAAAQGMVWPVLLTWTHFAASGEAHDSAAWLSCVKA
;
A
#
# COMPACT_ATOMS: atom_id res chain seq x y z
N ASN A 1 12.81 12.54 -10.79
CA ASN A 1 13.60 11.45 -10.18
C ASN A 1 13.28 11.41 -8.71
N PRO A 2 13.06 10.22 -8.12
CA PRO A 2 12.85 10.12 -6.68
C PRO A 2 14.12 10.55 -5.94
N ILE A 3 13.93 11.22 -4.81
CA ILE A 3 14.99 11.65 -3.90
C ILE A 3 15.23 10.65 -2.77
N SER A 4 14.25 9.78 -2.52
CA SER A 4 14.29 8.69 -1.54
C SER A 4 13.49 7.52 -2.08
N THR A 5 13.98 6.30 -1.92
CA THR A 5 13.31 5.07 -2.35
C THR A 5 13.65 3.93 -1.41
N ALA A 6 12.66 3.10 -1.08
CA ALA A 6 12.87 1.86 -0.34
C ALA A 6 11.90 0.77 -0.83
N ASP A 7 12.32 -0.48 -0.67
CA ASP A 7 11.55 -1.66 -1.04
C ASP A 7 11.40 -2.57 0.19
N PHE A 8 10.16 -2.93 0.51
CA PHE A 8 9.84 -3.78 1.65
C PHE A 8 9.31 -5.12 1.15
N PRO A 9 9.89 -6.25 1.58
CA PRO A 9 9.40 -7.55 1.17
C PRO A 9 7.97 -7.74 1.70
N VAL A 10 7.08 -8.24 0.84
CA VAL A 10 5.73 -8.60 1.24
C VAL A 10 5.41 -10.03 0.83
N VAL A 11 4.50 -10.62 1.57
CA VAL A 11 3.92 -11.91 1.22
C VAL A 11 2.90 -11.69 0.12
N GLY A 12 2.99 -12.49 -0.94
CA GLY A 12 2.00 -12.46 -2.02
C GLY A 12 1.66 -13.86 -2.52
N TYR A 13 0.84 -13.89 -3.55
CA TYR A 13 0.36 -15.11 -4.17
C TYR A 13 1.03 -15.38 -5.52
N ASN A 14 0.96 -16.63 -5.95
CA ASN A 14 1.18 -16.95 -7.34
C ASN A 14 -0.06 -16.55 -8.15
N THR A 15 -0.02 -15.33 -8.68
CA THR A 15 -1.14 -14.78 -9.46
C THR A 15 -1.34 -15.48 -10.80
N SER A 16 -0.47 -16.43 -11.20
CA SER A 16 -0.65 -17.20 -12.43
C SER A 16 -1.72 -18.29 -12.34
N ILE A 17 -2.33 -18.50 -11.16
CA ILE A 17 -3.36 -19.51 -10.95
C ILE A 17 -4.69 -19.03 -11.56
N PRO A 18 -5.27 -19.75 -12.54
CA PRO A 18 -6.50 -19.35 -13.20
C PRO A 18 -7.74 -19.58 -12.31
N ALA A 19 -8.89 -19.01 -12.71
CA ALA A 19 -10.14 -19.09 -11.93
C ALA A 19 -10.76 -20.50 -11.85
N ASP A 20 -10.35 -21.42 -12.71
CA ASP A 20 -10.84 -22.81 -12.81
C ASP A 20 -9.93 -23.83 -12.10
N ALA A 21 -8.80 -23.38 -11.54
CA ALA A 21 -7.91 -24.24 -10.78
C ALA A 21 -8.57 -24.67 -9.46
N THR A 22 -8.64 -25.97 -9.23
CA THR A 22 -9.22 -26.57 -8.01
C THR A 22 -8.35 -26.42 -6.77
N ASP A 23 -7.07 -26.07 -6.93
CA ASP A 23 -6.12 -25.81 -5.85
C ASP A 23 -5.50 -24.42 -6.02
N ALA A 24 -5.92 -23.46 -5.19
CA ALA A 24 -5.37 -22.11 -5.14
C ALA A 24 -4.25 -21.95 -4.10
N THR A 25 -3.58 -23.03 -3.70
CA THR A 25 -2.67 -23.07 -2.55
C THR A 25 -1.33 -22.34 -2.74
N GLY A 26 -1.18 -21.51 -3.77
CA GLY A 26 0.03 -20.74 -4.09
C GLY A 26 0.24 -19.49 -3.24
N HIS A 27 0.00 -19.56 -1.93
CA HIS A 27 0.28 -18.49 -0.98
C HIS A 27 1.77 -18.45 -0.61
N ASN A 28 2.23 -17.35 0.00
CA ASN A 28 3.61 -17.16 0.48
C ASN A 28 4.70 -17.20 -0.60
N ILE A 29 4.41 -16.69 -1.79
CA ILE A 29 5.41 -16.53 -2.84
C ILE A 29 6.38 -15.41 -2.46
N THR A 30 7.68 -15.72 -2.50
CA THR A 30 8.74 -14.76 -2.23
C THR A 30 9.03 -13.87 -3.45
N GLY A 31 9.56 -12.67 -3.19
CA GLY A 31 9.99 -11.72 -4.21
C GLY A 31 8.94 -10.69 -4.62
N TRP A 32 7.76 -10.69 -4.00
CA TRP A 32 6.90 -9.51 -3.97
C TRP A 32 7.53 -8.44 -3.08
N SER A 33 7.44 -7.17 -3.50
CA SER A 33 7.82 -6.05 -2.64
C SER A 33 6.89 -4.85 -2.78
N LEU A 34 6.71 -4.11 -1.69
CA LEU A 34 6.13 -2.78 -1.70
C LEU A 34 7.26 -1.76 -1.84
N SER A 35 7.25 -1.04 -2.96
CA SER A 35 8.18 0.05 -3.22
C SER A 35 7.53 1.38 -2.83
N ILE A 36 8.24 2.18 -2.05
CA ILE A 36 7.87 3.54 -1.70
C ILE A 36 8.92 4.49 -2.23
N ALA A 37 8.48 5.64 -2.75
CA ALA A 37 9.38 6.69 -3.19
C ALA A 37 8.87 8.07 -2.77
N VAL A 38 9.80 8.97 -2.45
CA VAL A 38 9.53 10.40 -2.32
C VAL A 38 10.09 11.10 -3.55
N VAL A 39 9.25 11.86 -4.22
CA VAL A 39 9.59 12.68 -5.38
C VAL A 39 9.41 14.13 -4.98
N ALA A 40 10.49 14.90 -5.09
CA ALA A 40 10.43 16.33 -4.83
C ALA A 40 9.99 17.13 -6.07
N ASP A 41 9.48 18.33 -5.83
CA ASP A 41 9.22 19.37 -6.83
C ASP A 41 8.30 18.90 -7.97
N VAL A 42 7.26 18.14 -7.65
CA VAL A 42 6.25 17.74 -8.63
C VAL A 42 5.39 18.98 -8.96
N PRO A 43 5.35 19.47 -10.21
CA PRO A 43 4.59 20.67 -10.53
C PRO A 43 3.10 20.48 -10.28
N LEU A 44 2.44 21.46 -9.66
CA LEU A 44 0.99 21.48 -9.54
C LEU A 44 0.36 21.75 -10.91
N THR A 45 -0.07 20.70 -11.59
CA THR A 45 -0.93 20.84 -12.77
C THR A 45 -2.33 21.19 -12.28
N ASN A 46 -2.83 22.39 -12.61
CA ASN A 46 -4.15 22.96 -12.27
C ASN A 46 -4.22 23.90 -11.05
N SER A 47 -3.11 24.38 -10.49
CA SER A 47 -3.16 25.51 -9.54
C SER A 47 -3.27 26.85 -10.28
N SER A 48 -4.01 27.80 -9.71
CA SER A 48 -4.19 29.16 -10.28
C SER A 48 -2.89 29.98 -10.35
N SER A 49 -1.89 29.59 -9.56
CA SER A 49 -0.50 30.02 -9.69
C SER A 49 0.32 28.86 -10.24
N ASN A 50 0.87 28.98 -11.45
CA ASN A 50 1.75 27.95 -12.05
C ASN A 50 3.11 27.81 -11.35
N ASP A 51 3.28 28.43 -10.17
CA ASP A 51 4.54 28.52 -9.41
C ASP A 51 4.58 27.57 -8.20
N GLY A 52 3.59 26.68 -8.07
CA GLY A 52 3.47 25.74 -6.95
C GLY A 52 4.01 24.35 -7.28
N TYR A 53 4.67 23.73 -6.29
CA TYR A 53 5.16 22.36 -6.36
C TYR A 53 4.45 21.49 -5.30
N VAL A 54 4.56 20.16 -5.42
CA VAL A 54 4.19 19.15 -4.40
C VAL A 54 5.32 18.17 -4.17
N GLU A 55 5.55 17.84 -2.90
CA GLU A 55 6.37 16.68 -2.55
C GLU A 55 5.44 15.47 -2.53
N ALA A 56 5.68 14.51 -3.40
CA ALA A 56 4.83 13.36 -3.59
C ALA A 56 5.48 12.11 -3.02
N THR A 57 4.81 11.45 -2.08
CA THR A 57 5.07 10.07 -1.71
C THR A 57 4.24 9.17 -2.62
N THR A 58 4.87 8.15 -3.20
CA THR A 58 4.25 7.20 -4.11
C THR A 58 4.46 5.78 -3.62
N LEU A 59 3.43 4.94 -3.68
CA LEU A 59 3.54 3.51 -3.38
C LEU A 59 3.26 2.68 -4.61
N SER A 60 4.02 1.60 -4.76
CA SER A 60 3.83 0.62 -5.82
C SER A 60 4.10 -0.82 -5.37
N LEU A 61 3.37 -1.77 -5.95
CA LEU A 61 3.59 -3.20 -5.73
C LEU A 61 4.44 -3.78 -6.85
N VAL A 62 5.57 -4.37 -6.51
CA VAL A 62 6.52 -4.96 -7.44
C VAL A 62 6.38 -6.48 -7.41
N GLN A 63 6.13 -7.06 -8.59
CA GLN A 63 6.02 -8.50 -8.76
C GLN A 63 7.39 -9.17 -8.83
N PRO A 64 7.51 -10.43 -8.36
CA PRO A 64 8.71 -11.23 -8.53
C PRO A 64 9.01 -11.52 -10.01
N ALA A 65 10.30 -11.71 -10.32
CA ALA A 65 10.72 -12.13 -11.65
C ALA A 65 10.11 -13.52 -12.00
N GLY A 66 9.61 -13.67 -13.23
CA GLY A 66 9.04 -14.93 -13.71
C GLY A 66 7.53 -15.10 -13.51
N ILE A 67 6.85 -14.22 -12.76
CA ILE A 67 5.38 -14.25 -12.59
C ILE A 67 4.63 -13.39 -13.65
N GLY A 68 5.35 -12.60 -14.45
CA GLY A 68 4.77 -11.69 -15.44
C GLY A 68 5.03 -12.11 -16.89
N GLY A 69 4.03 -12.70 -17.53
CA GLY A 69 4.02 -12.95 -18.98
C GLY A 69 2.60 -13.06 -19.53
N SER A 70 1.76 -13.80 -18.81
CA SER A 70 0.34 -14.04 -19.13
C SER A 70 -0.47 -14.45 -17.89
N GLY A 71 0.12 -14.30 -16.70
CA GLY A 71 -0.34 -14.95 -15.47
C GLY A 71 -1.33 -14.14 -14.66
N PHE A 72 -1.19 -12.80 -14.58
CA PHE A 72 -2.15 -11.98 -13.84
C PHE A 72 -3.48 -11.93 -14.59
N SER A 73 -4.37 -12.85 -14.25
CA SER A 73 -5.74 -12.84 -14.75
C SER A 73 -6.57 -11.94 -13.84
N ASN A 74 -6.94 -10.76 -14.33
CA ASN A 74 -7.91 -9.87 -13.67
C ASN A 74 -9.24 -10.57 -13.38
N ASP A 75 -9.52 -11.67 -14.09
CA ASP A 75 -10.75 -12.43 -13.94
C ASP A 75 -10.69 -13.41 -12.75
N SER A 76 -9.49 -13.69 -12.20
CA SER A 76 -9.29 -14.63 -11.10
C SER A 76 -8.60 -14.04 -9.88
N TRP A 77 -7.80 -12.99 -10.01
CA TRP A 77 -7.11 -12.35 -8.89
C TRP A 77 -7.51 -10.89 -8.74
N HIS A 78 -7.84 -10.51 -7.52
CA HIS A 78 -7.95 -9.12 -7.12
C HIS A 78 -6.96 -8.87 -5.99
N VAL A 79 -6.15 -7.82 -6.14
CA VAL A 79 -5.27 -7.31 -5.10
C VAL A 79 -5.73 -5.91 -4.73
N CYS A 80 -5.86 -5.65 -3.43
CA CYS A 80 -6.17 -4.35 -2.87
C CYS A 80 -5.03 -3.87 -1.98
N GLY A 81 -4.72 -2.57 -2.07
CA GLY A 81 -3.83 -1.88 -1.15
C GLY A 81 -4.62 -0.83 -0.40
N ILE A 82 -4.75 -0.99 0.91
CA ILE A 82 -5.43 -0.04 1.78
C ILE A 82 -4.36 0.80 2.48
N VAL A 83 -4.34 2.10 2.20
CA VAL A 83 -3.34 3.02 2.76
C VAL A 83 -3.97 3.84 3.86
N PHE A 84 -3.40 3.77 5.05
CA PHE A 84 -3.86 4.58 6.18
C PHE A 84 -3.24 5.98 6.10
N GLY A 85 -4.05 6.91 5.59
CA GLY A 85 -3.68 8.31 5.39
C GLY A 85 -3.30 9.02 6.69
N GLY A 86 -2.42 10.02 6.60
CA GLY A 86 -1.89 10.74 7.77
C GLY A 86 -0.62 10.12 8.34
N GLY A 87 -0.34 8.85 8.02
CA GLY A 87 0.86 8.12 8.41
C GLY A 87 1.07 7.99 9.92
N LEU A 88 2.09 7.22 10.28
CA LEU A 88 2.58 7.12 11.65
C LEU A 88 3.80 8.04 11.75
N GLU A 89 3.91 8.78 12.85
CA GLU A 89 5.13 9.54 13.13
C GLU A 89 6.28 8.56 13.35
N GLY A 90 7.21 8.50 12.41
CA GLY A 90 8.47 7.81 12.63
C GLY A 90 9.26 8.55 13.71
N ASP A 91 9.99 7.80 14.56
CA ASP A 91 10.89 8.38 15.56
C ASP A 91 11.83 9.41 14.91
N ARG A 92 11.54 10.70 15.11
CA ARG A 92 12.36 11.81 14.61
C ARG A 92 13.71 11.91 15.34
N GLU A 93 13.83 11.31 16.51
CA GLU A 93 14.99 11.49 17.40
C GLU A 93 16.11 10.46 17.25
N THR A 94 15.91 9.35 16.54
CA THR A 94 16.98 8.37 16.31
C THR A 94 17.07 8.02 14.84
N GLY A 95 17.91 8.76 14.11
CA GLY A 95 18.28 8.50 12.72
C GLY A 95 18.92 7.12 12.44
N ASP A 96 18.93 6.21 13.42
CA ASP A 96 19.61 4.90 13.38
C ASP A 96 18.76 3.72 13.87
N ARG A 97 17.52 3.93 14.32
CA ARG A 97 16.62 2.80 14.60
C ARG A 97 15.80 2.49 13.37
N VAL A 98 16.54 2.08 12.33
CA VAL A 98 16.12 1.27 11.18
C VAL A 98 14.77 0.64 11.50
N VAL A 99 13.71 1.07 10.81
CA VAL A 99 12.52 0.22 10.60
C VAL A 99 13.11 -1.14 10.30
N GLN A 100 12.84 -2.17 11.09
CA GLN A 100 13.35 -3.49 10.73
C GLN A 100 13.04 -3.66 9.24
N ASP A 101 14.06 -3.86 8.40
CA ASP A 101 13.95 -3.86 6.94
C ASP A 101 12.98 -4.95 6.42
N ASP A 102 12.32 -5.67 7.32
CA ASP A 102 11.25 -6.62 7.08
C ASP A 102 9.87 -5.96 6.82
N GLY A 103 9.72 -4.66 7.06
CA GLY A 103 8.47 -3.93 6.83
C GLY A 103 7.36 -4.24 7.84
N GLY A 104 7.69 -4.79 9.02
CA GLY A 104 6.72 -5.10 10.07
C GLY A 104 6.17 -3.86 10.80
N CYS A 105 4.90 -3.93 11.23
CA CYS A 105 4.23 -2.83 11.95
C CYS A 105 4.26 -2.94 13.48
N GLY A 106 4.82 -4.02 14.06
CA GLY A 106 4.74 -4.31 15.50
C GLY A 106 5.37 -3.27 16.43
N ARG A 107 6.23 -2.38 15.89
CA ARG A 107 6.78 -1.24 16.65
C ARG A 107 5.76 -0.13 16.88
N PHE A 108 4.79 0.01 15.98
CA PHE A 108 3.83 1.11 15.99
C PHE A 108 2.43 0.69 16.41
N LEU A 109 2.06 -0.55 16.07
CA LEU A 109 0.74 -1.11 16.30
C LEU A 109 0.88 -2.38 17.14
N SER A 110 -0.03 -2.58 18.08
CA SER A 110 -0.13 -3.86 18.79
C SER A 110 -0.50 -5.00 17.86
N ASP A 111 -0.08 -6.21 18.21
CA ASP A 111 -0.47 -7.44 17.49
C ASP A 111 -1.99 -7.56 17.36
N ALA A 112 -2.75 -7.16 18.39
CA ALA A 112 -4.21 -7.19 18.37
C ALA A 112 -4.81 -6.22 17.33
N CYS A 113 -4.23 -5.01 17.20
CA CYS A 113 -4.61 -4.08 16.14
C CYS A 113 -4.26 -4.62 14.75
N ILE A 114 -3.05 -5.15 14.58
CA ILE A 114 -2.59 -5.72 13.29
C ILE A 114 -3.51 -6.86 12.85
N GLN A 115 -3.79 -7.80 13.76
CA GLN A 115 -4.68 -8.94 13.50
C GLN A 115 -6.10 -8.49 13.16
N GLN A 116 -6.65 -7.50 13.87
CA GLN A 116 -7.99 -7.00 13.61
C GLN A 116 -8.08 -6.32 12.24
N LEU A 117 -7.11 -5.49 11.87
CA LEU A 117 -7.06 -4.86 10.55
C LEU A 117 -7.02 -5.90 9.42
N GLN A 118 -6.16 -6.92 9.56
CA GLN A 118 -6.08 -8.01 8.59
C GLN A 118 -7.41 -8.77 8.49
N ALA A 119 -8.04 -9.10 9.62
CA ALA A 119 -9.33 -9.80 9.64
C ALA A 119 -10.46 -8.96 9.01
N ASP A 120 -10.56 -7.67 9.35
CA ASP A 120 -11.62 -6.80 8.84
C ASP A 120 -11.49 -6.57 7.33
N SER A 121 -10.26 -6.54 6.80
CA SER A 121 -10.03 -6.45 5.34
C SER A 121 -10.50 -7.68 4.57
N LEU A 122 -10.48 -8.85 5.20
CA LEU A 122 -10.95 -10.10 4.60
C LEU A 122 -12.48 -10.23 4.71
N ALA A 123 -13.07 -9.75 5.80
CA ALA A 123 -14.52 -9.73 6.00
C ALA A 123 -15.26 -8.82 5.01
N GLY A 124 -14.55 -7.91 4.35
CA GLY A 124 -15.09 -7.05 3.30
C GLY A 124 -15.49 -7.77 2.01
N GLU A 125 -15.18 -9.08 1.88
CA GLU A 125 -15.48 -9.98 0.75
C GLU A 125 -15.82 -9.22 -0.54
N GLY A 126 -14.78 -8.63 -1.15
CA GLY A 126 -14.93 -7.97 -2.44
C GLY A 126 -15.56 -8.97 -3.39
N SER A 127 -16.70 -8.64 -4.00
CA SER A 127 -17.23 -9.47 -5.08
C SER A 127 -16.21 -9.56 -6.22
N ARG A 128 -16.38 -10.45 -7.20
CA ARG A 128 -15.56 -10.46 -8.44
C ARG A 128 -15.55 -9.11 -9.19
N LYS A 129 -16.47 -8.20 -8.86
CA LYS A 129 -16.56 -6.80 -9.34
C LYS A 129 -16.28 -5.76 -8.24
N GLY A 130 -16.00 -6.19 -7.02
CA GLY A 130 -15.96 -5.37 -5.83
C GLY A 130 -14.73 -4.49 -5.87
N GLU A 131 -14.95 -3.19 -5.95
CA GLU A 131 -13.91 -2.18 -5.77
C GLU A 131 -13.24 -2.40 -4.41
N CYS A 132 -11.94 -2.09 -4.32
CA CYS A 132 -11.27 -2.09 -3.03
C CYS A 132 -11.96 -1.11 -2.10
N VAL A 133 -12.39 -1.60 -0.94
CA VAL A 133 -13.19 -0.82 -0.01
C VAL A 133 -12.30 -0.06 0.97
N ASP A 134 -12.78 1.09 1.40
CA ASP A 134 -12.19 1.80 2.53
C ASP A 134 -12.40 0.97 3.81
N LEU A 135 -11.36 0.92 4.64
CA LEU A 135 -11.40 0.18 5.90
C LEU A 135 -11.43 1.15 7.06
N LYS A 136 -12.47 1.06 7.89
CA LYS A 136 -12.51 1.79 9.16
C LYS A 136 -11.41 1.23 10.07
N VAL A 137 -10.62 2.12 10.68
CA VAL A 137 -9.69 1.74 11.72
C VAL A 137 -10.46 1.25 12.96
N PRO A 138 -10.16 0.05 13.45
CA PRO A 138 -10.81 -0.49 14.65
C PRO A 138 -10.47 0.33 15.90
N ASP A 139 -11.40 0.42 16.85
CA ASP A 139 -11.19 1.17 18.11
C ASP A 139 -9.94 0.69 18.88
N ILE A 140 -9.58 -0.61 18.75
CA ILE A 140 -8.37 -1.19 19.34
C ILE A 140 -7.06 -0.57 18.79
N CYS A 141 -7.11 0.01 17.59
CA CYS A 141 -6.00 0.68 16.93
C CYS A 141 -5.93 2.18 17.24
N GLU A 142 -7.04 2.81 17.63
CA GLU A 142 -7.13 4.26 17.90
C GLU A 142 -6.61 4.63 19.30
N GLY A 143 -6.70 3.70 20.26
CA GLY A 143 -6.36 3.93 21.67
C GLY A 143 -4.86 3.92 22.02
N GLN A 144 -3.96 3.75 21.04
CA GLN A 144 -2.52 3.61 21.29
C GLN A 144 -1.77 4.93 21.09
N GLU A 145 -0.78 5.22 21.94
CA GLU A 145 0.16 6.32 21.69
C GLU A 145 0.92 6.04 20.38
N GLY A 146 0.81 6.95 19.42
CA GLY A 146 1.36 6.75 18.07
C GLY A 146 0.54 5.83 17.16
N GLY A 147 -0.65 5.38 17.59
CA GLY A 147 -1.56 4.56 16.78
C GLY A 147 -2.14 5.30 15.57
N LEU A 148 -2.96 4.59 14.78
CA LEU A 148 -3.63 5.16 13.61
C LEU A 148 -4.64 6.23 14.06
N LYS A 149 -4.28 7.50 13.93
CA LYS A 149 -5.15 8.63 14.32
C LYS A 149 -5.96 9.10 13.13
N GLY A 150 -7.28 9.04 13.27
CA GLY A 150 -8.20 9.57 12.28
C GLY A 150 -8.26 11.09 12.33
N GLY A 151 -8.46 11.71 11.18
CA GLY A 151 -9.02 13.07 11.16
C GLY A 151 -10.39 13.12 11.83
N SER A 152 -10.94 14.33 12.01
CA SER A 152 -12.29 14.54 12.54
C SER A 152 -13.33 13.85 11.64
N GLY A 153 -13.70 12.62 11.98
CA GLY A 153 -14.53 11.72 11.16
C GLY A 153 -14.30 10.22 11.40
N GLY A 154 -13.22 9.86 12.12
CA GLY A 154 -12.75 8.47 12.30
C GLY A 154 -11.58 8.18 11.38
N ALA A 155 -10.66 7.29 11.77
CA ALA A 155 -9.58 6.90 10.85
C ALA A 155 -10.12 5.91 9.82
N TYR A 156 -9.92 6.22 8.55
CA TYR A 156 -10.17 5.30 7.45
C TYR A 156 -8.89 5.09 6.66
N GLY A 157 -8.59 3.83 6.37
CA GLY A 157 -7.66 3.46 5.32
C GLY A 157 -8.37 3.54 3.97
N HIS A 158 -7.72 4.14 2.98
CA HIS A 158 -8.30 4.27 1.65
C HIS A 158 -7.96 3.05 0.79
N GLY A 159 -8.98 2.36 0.30
CA GLY A 159 -8.84 1.16 -0.53
C GLY A 159 -8.52 1.51 -1.97
N CYS A 160 -7.40 1.00 -2.49
CA CYS A 160 -6.98 1.17 -3.87
C CYS A 160 -6.78 -0.19 -4.54
N GLY A 161 -7.40 -0.39 -5.71
CA GLY A 161 -7.17 -1.58 -6.52
C GLY A 161 -5.83 -1.51 -7.23
N PHE A 162 -5.17 -2.67 -7.36
CA PHE A 162 -4.11 -2.83 -8.33
C PHE A 162 -4.78 -3.19 -9.66
N PRO A 163 -5.00 -2.23 -10.59
CA PRO A 163 -5.45 -2.60 -11.92
C PRO A 163 -4.43 -3.59 -12.47
N GLY A 164 -4.94 -4.62 -13.15
CA GLY A 164 -4.14 -5.76 -13.59
C GLY A 164 -2.74 -5.38 -13.97
N ILE A 165 -1.76 -6.05 -13.35
CA ILE A 165 -0.33 -5.87 -13.63
C ILE A 165 -0.08 -6.39 -15.06
N SER A 166 -0.63 -5.71 -16.04
CA SER A 166 -0.57 -6.05 -17.44
C SER A 166 0.77 -5.59 -17.95
N ASN A 167 1.38 -6.43 -18.77
CA ASN A 167 2.60 -6.11 -19.49
C ASN A 167 2.38 -5.08 -20.61
N ASP A 168 1.21 -4.43 -20.69
CA ASP A 168 0.86 -3.44 -21.74
C ASP A 168 0.76 -1.98 -21.25
N ASP A 169 0.64 -1.68 -19.95
CA ASP A 169 0.55 -0.30 -19.46
C ASP A 169 1.89 0.47 -19.54
N PRO A 170 1.99 1.80 -19.53
CA PRO A 170 3.32 2.43 -19.47
C PRO A 170 4.04 2.05 -18.15
N PRO A 171 5.34 1.68 -18.16
CA PRO A 171 6.07 1.25 -16.97
C PRO A 171 6.05 2.25 -15.81
N SER A 172 5.84 3.54 -16.11
CA SER A 172 5.70 4.63 -15.15
C SER A 172 4.36 4.66 -14.41
N ARG A 173 3.33 3.95 -14.88
CA ARG A 173 2.00 3.85 -14.24
C ARG A 173 1.63 2.44 -13.78
N ARG A 174 2.35 1.42 -14.26
CA ARG A 174 1.99 -0.01 -14.12
C ARG A 174 1.75 -0.53 -12.70
N ARG A 175 2.11 0.21 -11.66
CA ARG A 175 2.14 -0.34 -10.29
C ARG A 175 1.85 0.68 -9.21
N GLN A 176 1.67 1.96 -9.56
CA GLN A 176 1.44 3.01 -8.57
C GLN A 176 -0.04 3.05 -8.20
N PHE A 177 -0.37 2.78 -6.95
CA PHE A 177 -1.75 2.73 -6.46
C PHE A 177 -2.07 3.83 -5.47
N PHE A 178 -1.05 4.49 -4.93
CA PHE A 178 -1.23 5.58 -3.98
C PHE A 178 -0.26 6.73 -4.28
N THR A 179 -0.77 7.94 -4.09
CA THR A 179 0.06 9.14 -3.98
C THR A 179 -0.52 10.06 -2.92
N ALA A 180 0.34 10.53 -2.03
CA ALA A 180 0.03 11.63 -1.13
C ALA A 180 1.09 12.71 -1.34
N GLY A 181 0.70 13.95 -1.17
CA GLY A 181 1.67 15.03 -1.17
C GLY A 181 1.34 16.14 -0.21
N SER A 182 2.39 16.84 0.22
CA SER A 182 2.29 18.11 0.91
C SER A 182 2.61 19.22 -0.07
N ALA A 183 2.06 20.42 0.15
CA ALA A 183 2.30 21.59 -0.70
C ALA A 183 3.56 22.36 -0.24
N PRO A 184 4.74 22.21 -0.87
CA PRO A 184 5.79 23.19 -0.87
C PRO A 184 5.35 24.41 -1.68
N THR A 185 5.53 25.58 -1.08
CA THR A 185 5.34 26.87 -1.75
C THR A 185 6.53 27.28 -2.60
N VAL A 186 7.67 26.57 -2.48
CA VAL A 186 8.93 26.83 -3.18
C VAL A 186 9.64 25.52 -3.50
N SER A 187 10.31 25.45 -4.65
CA SER A 187 11.10 24.26 -5.02
C SER A 187 12.27 24.03 -4.06
N GLY A 188 12.56 22.78 -3.75
CA GLY A 188 13.65 22.36 -2.88
C GLY A 188 13.41 22.62 -1.40
N ASN A 189 12.16 22.59 -0.94
CA ASN A 189 11.83 22.77 0.47
C ASN A 189 12.29 21.55 1.31
N MET A 190 13.54 21.60 1.78
CA MET A 190 14.17 20.51 2.52
C MET A 190 13.41 20.09 3.78
N SER A 191 12.68 21.00 4.43
CA SER A 191 11.86 20.67 5.60
C SER A 191 10.64 19.83 5.23
N ALA A 192 9.99 20.12 4.10
CA ALA A 192 8.87 19.34 3.59
C ALA A 192 9.34 17.96 3.11
N ILE A 193 10.49 17.91 2.44
CA ILE A 193 11.17 16.68 2.04
C ILE A 193 11.47 15.80 3.26
N ALA A 194 12.13 16.37 4.28
CA ALA A 194 12.47 15.64 5.50
C ALA A 194 11.22 15.16 6.26
N ALA A 195 10.13 15.94 6.23
CA ALA A 195 8.86 15.51 6.78
C ALA A 195 8.29 14.32 6.01
N ALA A 196 8.25 14.38 4.67
CA ALA A 196 7.77 13.28 3.82
C ALA A 196 8.59 11.99 3.99
N GLN A 197 9.93 12.12 4.07
CA GLN A 197 10.83 11.01 4.36
C GLN A 197 10.67 10.47 5.79
N GLY A 198 10.26 11.30 6.75
CA GLY A 198 10.03 10.89 8.14
C GLY A 198 8.74 10.10 8.37
N MET A 199 7.80 10.12 7.43
CA MET A 199 6.51 9.45 7.56
C MET A 199 6.64 7.94 7.35
N VAL A 200 6.01 7.17 8.24
CA VAL A 200 5.78 5.74 8.03
C VAL A 200 4.35 5.54 7.55
N TRP A 201 4.16 4.75 6.51
CA TRP A 201 2.86 4.49 5.89
C TRP A 201 2.44 3.05 6.14
N PRO A 202 1.40 2.82 6.95
CA PRO A 202 0.77 1.51 7.07
C PRO A 202 0.00 1.22 5.78
N VAL A 203 0.31 0.08 5.17
CA VAL A 203 -0.27 -0.41 3.93
C VAL A 203 -0.74 -1.83 4.18
N LEU A 204 -2.05 -2.05 4.09
CA LEU A 204 -2.64 -3.37 4.17
C LEU A 204 -2.90 -3.90 2.77
N LEU A 205 -2.22 -4.98 2.40
CA LEU A 205 -2.43 -5.69 1.15
C LEU A 205 -3.41 -6.82 1.37
N THR A 206 -4.44 -6.88 0.54
CA THR A 206 -5.38 -8.01 0.52
C THR A 206 -5.32 -8.66 -0.84
N TRP A 207 -5.14 -9.98 -0.84
CA TRP A 207 -5.13 -10.82 -2.02
C TRP A 207 -6.37 -11.69 -1.98
N THR A 208 -7.11 -11.75 -3.08
CA THR A 208 -8.28 -12.61 -3.21
C THR A 208 -8.23 -13.35 -4.54
N HIS A 209 -8.31 -14.67 -4.47
CA HIS A 209 -8.56 -15.53 -5.62
C HIS A 209 -10.05 -15.79 -5.75
N PHE A 210 -10.59 -15.58 -6.95
CA PHE A 210 -11.97 -15.86 -7.28
C PHE A 210 -12.05 -17.09 -8.18
N ALA A 211 -12.97 -17.98 -7.83
CA ALA A 211 -13.39 -19.06 -8.70
C ALA A 211 -14.10 -18.49 -9.94
N ALA A 212 -14.26 -19.33 -10.98
CA ALA A 212 -15.03 -18.96 -12.16
C ALA A 212 -16.50 -18.60 -11.86
N SER A 213 -17.06 -19.10 -10.75
CA SER A 213 -18.38 -18.71 -10.22
C SER A 213 -18.43 -17.27 -9.70
N GLY A 214 -17.27 -16.68 -9.38
CA GLY A 214 -17.13 -15.37 -8.74
C GLY A 214 -17.13 -15.39 -7.21
N GLU A 215 -17.20 -16.58 -6.61
CA GLU A 215 -16.98 -16.76 -5.17
C GLU A 215 -15.48 -16.67 -4.85
N ALA A 216 -15.15 -16.08 -3.69
CA ALA A 216 -13.79 -16.07 -3.19
C ALA A 216 -13.39 -17.51 -2.82
N HIS A 217 -12.34 -18.02 -3.46
CA HIS A 217 -11.80 -19.35 -3.22
C HIS A 217 -10.70 -19.33 -2.16
N ASP A 218 -9.87 -18.28 -2.18
CA ASP A 218 -8.87 -18.03 -1.14
C ASP A 218 -8.68 -16.52 -0.95
N SER A 219 -8.30 -16.11 0.26
CA SER A 219 -7.95 -14.73 0.55
C SER A 219 -6.99 -14.62 1.74
N ALA A 220 -6.01 -13.72 1.63
CA ALA A 220 -5.17 -13.36 2.76
C ALA A 220 -4.80 -11.88 2.75
N ALA A 221 -4.54 -11.37 3.95
CA ALA A 221 -4.19 -9.98 4.17
C ALA A 221 -2.84 -9.84 4.87
N TRP A 222 -2.04 -8.87 4.46
CA TRP A 222 -0.70 -8.59 4.98
C TRP A 222 -0.52 -7.10 5.23
N LEU A 223 -0.25 -6.73 6.49
CA LEU A 223 0.04 -5.35 6.85
C LEU A 223 1.55 -5.08 6.82
N SER A 224 1.95 -4.02 6.12
CA SER A 224 3.33 -3.55 6.08
C SER A 224 3.43 -2.07 6.43
N CYS A 225 4.47 -1.69 7.16
CA CYS A 225 4.77 -0.31 7.53
C CYS A 225 5.99 0.15 6.74
N VAL A 226 5.76 1.00 5.73
CA VAL A 226 6.78 1.38 4.74
C VAL A 226 7.21 2.85 4.87
N LYS A 227 8.48 3.13 4.59
CA LYS A 227 9.10 4.45 4.69
C LYS A 227 10.13 4.62 3.58
N ALA A 228 10.19 5.81 2.96
CA ALA A 228 11.11 6.11 1.86
C ALA A 228 12.49 6.55 2.33
#